data_AF-A0A229RVU0-F1
#
_entry.id   AF-A0A229RVU0-F1
#
_cell.length_a   1.000
_cell.length_b   1.000
_cell.length_c   1.000
_cell.angle_alpha   90.00
_cell.angle_beta   90.00
_cell.angle_gamma   90.00
#
_symmetry.space_group_name_H-M   'P 1'
#
loop_
_entity.id
_entity.type
_entity.pdbx_description
1 polymer ?
#
loop_
_entity_poly.entity_id
_entity_poly.type
_entity_poly.pdbx_seq_one_letter_code
_entity_poly.pdbx_strand_id
1 'polypeptide(L)'
;MARAQRARIRTAGLQPAQVLAGLASLAYLVFGIVGFTRTGFADFIGRSDATVLGISVNPLYNLGFVLLGAIGLLLTFGSGRSRVFGFLTFIAFGALFVWGLMITGTVSTNPVSQAGNPFNLNGPDNWVHLGLAALGLVIAFLPARHKVLLPEDEEETVVTDRAESATVVEPVPDTSRRPKHEKSPAVAREERPPGLAH
;
A
#
# COMPACT_ATOMS: atom_id res chain seq x y z
N MET A 1 44.44 -24.04 -3.97
CA MET A 1 43.47 -23.80 -2.87
C MET A 1 42.19 -23.25 -3.49
N ALA A 2 41.10 -24.04 -3.50
CA ALA A 2 39.83 -23.64 -4.09
C ALA A 2 39.16 -22.57 -3.22
N ARG A 3 38.93 -21.38 -3.80
CA ARG A 3 38.26 -20.27 -3.13
C ARG A 3 36.78 -20.64 -3.04
N ALA A 4 36.33 -21.10 -1.88
CA ALA A 4 34.91 -21.37 -1.63
C ALA A 4 34.11 -20.08 -1.82
N GLN A 5 33.49 -19.93 -2.98
CA GLN A 5 32.64 -18.81 -3.33
C GLN A 5 31.38 -18.95 -2.47
N ARG A 6 31.34 -18.23 -1.34
CA ARG A 6 30.21 -18.26 -0.40
C ARG A 6 28.94 -17.86 -1.16
N ALA A 7 28.05 -18.82 -1.39
CA ALA A 7 26.68 -18.54 -1.79
C ALA A 7 26.07 -17.56 -0.79
N ARG A 8 25.67 -16.36 -1.26
CA ARG A 8 24.99 -15.36 -0.43
C ARG A 8 23.50 -15.62 -0.55
N ILE A 9 22.88 -16.09 0.53
CA ILE A 9 21.42 -16.23 0.60
C ILE A 9 20.84 -14.82 0.71
N ARG A 10 20.19 -14.34 -0.35
CA ARG A 10 19.44 -13.07 -0.37
C ARG A 10 17.95 -13.37 -0.39
N THR A 11 17.17 -12.62 0.39
CA THR A 11 15.71 -12.63 0.26
C THR A 11 15.35 -11.88 -1.02
N ALA A 12 14.99 -12.60 -2.09
CA ALA A 12 14.63 -11.97 -3.36
C ALA A 12 13.11 -11.74 -3.47
N GLY A 13 12.70 -10.54 -3.87
CA GLY A 13 11.32 -10.19 -4.21
C GLY A 13 10.39 -9.88 -3.02
N LEU A 14 9.14 -9.50 -3.34
CA LEU A 14 8.09 -9.26 -2.35
C LEU A 14 7.82 -10.54 -1.55
N GLN A 15 7.91 -10.43 -0.22
CA GLN A 15 7.64 -11.56 0.66
C GLN A 15 6.13 -11.78 0.80
N PRO A 16 5.65 -13.03 0.89
CA PRO A 16 4.22 -13.33 1.05
C PRO A 16 3.54 -12.58 2.21
N ALA A 17 4.25 -12.44 3.34
CA ALA A 17 3.76 -11.68 4.50
C ALA A 17 3.58 -10.19 4.15
N GLN A 18 4.42 -9.61 3.29
CA GLN A 18 4.27 -8.23 2.83
C GLN A 18 3.06 -8.09 1.91
N VAL A 19 2.83 -9.05 1.00
CA VAL A 19 1.66 -9.01 0.11
C VAL A 19 0.37 -9.08 0.91
N LEU A 20 0.25 -10.05 1.82
CA LEU A 20 -0.94 -10.20 2.65
C LEU A 20 -1.14 -9.00 3.59
N ALA A 21 -0.08 -8.50 4.23
CA ALA A 21 -0.16 -7.30 5.05
C ALA A 21 -0.62 -6.09 4.23
N GLY A 22 -0.05 -5.86 3.05
CA GLY A 22 -0.43 -4.75 2.18
C GLY A 22 -1.90 -4.83 1.73
N LEU A 23 -2.35 -5.99 1.26
CA LEU A 23 -3.73 -6.20 0.83
C LEU A 23 -4.73 -6.04 2.00
N ALA A 24 -4.44 -6.63 3.16
CA ALA A 24 -5.29 -6.48 4.34
C ALA A 24 -5.36 -5.02 4.80
N SER A 25 -4.22 -4.33 4.82
CA SER A 25 -4.14 -2.92 5.22
C SER A 25 -4.93 -2.01 4.29
N LEU A 26 -4.84 -2.27 2.98
CA LEU A 26 -5.64 -1.54 2.00
C LEU A 26 -7.14 -1.80 2.19
N ALA A 27 -7.53 -3.05 2.44
CA ALA A 27 -8.92 -3.39 2.73
C ALA A 27 -9.44 -2.71 4.00
N TYR A 28 -8.65 -2.66 5.08
CA TYR A 28 -9.01 -1.97 6.31
C TYR A 28 -9.18 -0.47 6.09
N LEU A 29 -8.24 0.15 5.36
CA LEU A 29 -8.31 1.57 5.05
C LEU A 29 -9.57 1.91 4.24
N VAL A 30 -9.86 1.13 3.19
CA VAL A 30 -11.06 1.31 2.36
C VAL A 30 -12.33 1.11 3.19
N PHE A 31 -12.39 0.05 4.00
CA PHE A 31 -13.55 -0.24 4.86
C PHE A 31 -13.82 0.93 5.81
N GLY A 32 -12.80 1.43 6.52
CA GLY A 32 -12.96 2.54 7.45
C GLY A 32 -13.39 3.84 6.76
N ILE A 33 -12.82 4.17 5.60
CA ILE A 33 -13.22 5.35 4.81
C ILE A 33 -14.68 5.23 4.35
N VAL A 34 -15.07 4.08 3.80
CA VAL A 34 -16.47 3.83 3.40
C VAL A 34 -17.39 3.92 4.61
N GLY A 35 -16.98 3.40 5.77
CA GLY A 35 -17.72 3.54 7.02
C GLY A 35 -18.00 4.99 7.39
N PHE A 36 -17.01 5.87 7.30
CA PHE A 36 -17.22 7.30 7.54
C PHE A 36 -18.24 7.94 6.59
N THR A 37 -18.36 7.47 5.35
CA THR A 37 -19.42 7.95 4.44
C THR A 37 -20.82 7.55 4.89
N ARG A 38 -20.95 6.52 5.75
CA ARG A 38 -22.23 6.06 6.31
C ARG A 38 -22.53 6.67 7.67
N THR A 39 -21.52 6.83 8.52
CA THR A 39 -21.70 7.29 9.91
C THR A 39 -21.56 8.81 10.06
N GLY A 40 -20.83 9.47 9.15
CA GLY A 40 -20.28 10.79 9.43
C GLY A 40 -19.34 10.77 10.64
N PHE A 41 -19.26 11.90 11.37
CA PHE A 41 -18.40 12.08 12.55
C PHE A 41 -19.15 12.41 13.85
N ALA A 42 -20.48 12.43 13.82
CA ALA A 42 -21.29 12.68 15.01
C ALA A 42 -21.45 11.40 15.84
N ASP A 43 -21.74 11.56 17.14
CA ASP A 43 -21.94 10.45 18.08
C ASP A 43 -20.84 9.37 18.03
N PHE A 44 -19.61 9.81 18.25
CA PHE A 44 -18.39 9.10 17.86
C PHE A 44 -18.27 7.67 18.43
N ILE A 45 -18.72 7.47 19.67
CA ILE A 45 -18.70 6.18 20.39
C ILE A 45 -20.10 5.58 20.58
N GLY A 46 -21.11 6.24 20.03
CA GLY A 46 -22.50 5.87 20.26
C GLY A 46 -22.95 4.69 19.41
N ARG A 47 -24.20 4.31 19.65
CA ARG A 47 -24.89 3.27 18.88
C ARG A 47 -25.34 3.88 17.55
N SER A 48 -25.03 3.18 16.47
CA SER A 48 -25.44 3.59 15.13
C SER A 48 -26.15 2.44 14.42
N ASP A 49 -27.18 2.77 13.66
CA ASP A 49 -27.87 1.82 12.78
C ASP A 49 -27.17 1.68 11.43
N ALA A 50 -26.08 2.43 11.20
CA ALA A 50 -25.30 2.35 9.98
C ALA A 50 -24.57 1.00 9.91
N THR A 51 -24.58 0.41 8.70
CA THR A 51 -23.88 -0.84 8.43
C THR A 51 -23.04 -0.75 7.17
N VAL A 52 -21.94 -1.50 7.14
CA VAL A 52 -21.09 -1.72 5.97
C VAL A 52 -20.93 -3.23 5.81
N LEU A 53 -21.38 -3.79 4.68
CA LEU A 53 -21.35 -5.25 4.43
C LEU A 53 -22.03 -6.08 5.54
N GLY A 54 -23.08 -5.52 6.17
CA GLY A 54 -23.81 -6.16 7.28
C GLY A 54 -23.14 -6.04 8.66
N ILE A 55 -22.00 -5.35 8.75
CA ILE A 55 -21.27 -5.06 9.99
C ILE A 55 -21.78 -3.74 10.56
N SER A 56 -22.11 -3.70 11.85
CA SER A 56 -22.53 -2.46 12.52
C SER A 56 -21.32 -1.56 12.73
N VAL A 57 -21.41 -0.29 12.32
CA VAL A 57 -20.27 0.63 12.36
C VAL A 57 -20.63 1.92 13.09
N ASN A 58 -19.66 2.52 13.76
CA ASN A 58 -19.73 3.90 14.27
C ASN A 58 -18.41 4.64 13.94
N PRO A 59 -18.32 5.96 14.16
CA PRO A 59 -17.13 6.71 13.79
C PRO A 59 -15.84 6.21 14.49
N LEU A 60 -15.90 5.78 15.76
CA LEU A 60 -14.76 5.19 16.46
C LEU A 60 -14.29 3.89 15.79
N TYR A 61 -15.22 3.00 15.43
CA TYR A 61 -14.91 1.75 14.74
C TYR A 61 -14.25 2.02 13.39
N ASN A 62 -14.80 2.95 12.61
CA ASN A 62 -14.26 3.37 11.33
C ASN A 62 -12.85 3.96 11.46
N LEU A 63 -12.63 4.80 12.48
CA LEU A 63 -11.30 5.34 12.78
C LEU A 63 -10.29 4.22 13.08
N GLY A 64 -10.68 3.22 13.86
CA GLY A 64 -9.84 2.06 14.17
C GLY A 64 -9.35 1.35 12.90
N PHE A 65 -10.25 1.10 11.94
CA PHE A 65 -9.89 0.49 10.65
C PHE A 65 -9.00 1.38 9.79
N VAL A 66 -9.25 2.70 9.75
CA VAL A 66 -8.38 3.66 9.03
C VAL A 66 -6.97 3.66 9.62
N LEU A 67 -6.84 3.77 10.94
CA LEU A 67 -5.54 3.78 11.62
C LEU A 67 -4.80 2.47 11.42
N LEU A 68 -5.48 1.33 11.57
CA LEU A 68 -4.88 0.02 11.38
C LEU A 68 -4.43 -0.17 9.92
N GLY A 69 -5.23 0.26 8.95
CA GLY A 69 -4.86 0.25 7.53
C GLY A 69 -3.67 1.14 7.22
N ALA A 70 -3.62 2.37 7.76
CA ALA A 70 -2.50 3.29 7.55
C ALA A 70 -1.20 2.76 8.17
N ILE A 71 -1.25 2.27 9.41
CA ILE A 71 -0.10 1.65 10.09
C ILE A 71 0.38 0.42 9.32
N GLY A 72 -0.54 -0.43 8.87
CA GLY A 72 -0.22 -1.64 8.13
C GLY A 72 0.44 -1.37 6.78
N LEU A 73 -0.05 -0.37 6.04
CA LEU A 73 0.61 0.09 4.80
C LEU A 73 2.04 0.56 5.08
N LEU A 74 2.26 1.31 6.16
CA LEU A 74 3.60 1.76 6.54
C LEU A 74 4.53 0.57 6.91
N LEU A 75 3.98 -0.50 7.48
CA LEU A 75 4.73 -1.70 7.87
C LEU A 75 4.91 -2.72 6.73
N THR A 76 4.28 -2.52 5.57
CA THR A 76 4.37 -3.45 4.43
C THR A 76 5.74 -3.43 3.73
N PHE A 77 6.53 -2.37 3.91
CA PHE A 77 7.82 -2.18 3.25
C PHE A 77 8.94 -3.13 3.72
N GLY A 78 8.70 -3.97 4.73
CA GLY A 78 9.67 -4.98 5.15
C GLY A 78 9.01 -6.22 5.73
N SER A 79 9.47 -7.41 5.35
CA SER A 79 8.86 -8.67 5.78
C SER A 79 8.81 -8.87 7.29
N GLY A 80 9.85 -8.46 8.02
CA GLY A 80 9.82 -8.51 9.49
C GLY A 80 8.74 -7.58 10.07
N ARG A 81 8.63 -6.36 9.53
CA ARG A 81 7.61 -5.37 9.94
C ARG A 81 6.20 -5.85 9.61
N SER A 82 6.01 -6.51 8.48
CA SER A 82 4.72 -7.10 8.10
C SER A 82 4.29 -8.21 9.05
N ARG A 83 5.23 -9.04 9.55
CA ARG A 83 4.92 -10.04 10.58
C ARG A 83 4.53 -9.41 11.91
N VAL A 84 5.23 -8.35 12.32
CA VAL A 84 4.86 -7.56 13.50
C VAL A 84 3.45 -7.00 13.34
N PHE A 85 3.13 -6.45 12.17
CA PHE A 85 1.76 -6.00 11.87
C PHE A 85 0.73 -7.14 11.98
N GLY A 86 1.04 -8.33 11.46
CA GLY A 86 0.18 -9.51 11.62
C GLY A 86 -0.06 -9.86 13.09
N PHE A 87 1.00 -9.84 13.91
CA PHE A 87 0.88 -10.11 15.34
C PHE A 87 0.04 -9.04 16.06
N LEU A 88 0.26 -7.76 15.78
CA LEU A 88 -0.56 -6.67 16.31
C LEU A 88 -2.03 -6.79 15.90
N THR A 89 -2.28 -7.19 14.65
CA THR A 89 -3.61 -7.46 14.11
C THR A 89 -4.29 -8.60 14.86
N PHE A 90 -3.57 -9.70 15.12
CA PHE A 90 -4.05 -10.82 15.93
C PHE A 90 -4.45 -10.37 17.35
N ILE A 91 -3.59 -9.60 18.01
CA ILE A 91 -3.88 -9.10 19.37
C ILE A 91 -5.08 -8.15 19.36
N ALA A 92 -5.13 -7.19 18.43
CA ALA A 92 -6.19 -6.19 18.37
C ALA A 92 -7.56 -6.84 18.11
N PHE A 93 -7.67 -7.67 17.07
CA PHE A 93 -8.93 -8.32 16.73
C PHE A 93 -9.27 -9.49 17.66
N GLY A 94 -8.28 -10.18 18.21
CA GLY A 94 -8.49 -11.17 19.27
C GLY A 94 -9.07 -10.54 20.53
N ALA A 95 -8.57 -9.36 20.93
CA ALA A 95 -9.13 -8.60 22.04
C ALA A 95 -10.56 -8.13 21.75
N LEU A 96 -10.83 -7.61 20.54
CA LEU A 96 -12.18 -7.20 20.12
C LEU A 96 -13.15 -8.39 20.06
N PHE A 97 -12.68 -9.57 19.64
CA PHE A 97 -13.48 -10.80 19.66
C PHE A 97 -13.86 -11.20 21.09
N VAL A 98 -12.89 -11.24 22.00
CA VAL A 98 -13.16 -11.56 23.42
C VAL A 98 -14.09 -10.51 24.04
N TRP A 99 -13.89 -9.23 23.70
CA TRP A 99 -14.78 -8.15 24.13
C TRP A 99 -16.21 -8.32 23.59
N GLY A 100 -16.35 -8.63 22.30
CA GLY A 100 -17.63 -8.89 21.67
C GLY A 100 -18.36 -10.06 22.31
N LEU A 101 -17.65 -11.15 22.63
CA LEU A 101 -18.22 -12.29 23.37
C LEU A 101 -18.80 -11.89 24.74
N MET A 102 -18.13 -10.97 25.45
CA MET A 102 -18.59 -10.43 26.74
C MET A 102 -19.81 -9.50 26.59
N ILE A 103 -19.92 -8.77 25.48
CA ILE A 103 -21.08 -7.91 25.17
C ILE A 103 -22.30 -8.73 24.75
N THR A 104 -22.10 -9.74 23.89
CA THR A 104 -23.20 -10.56 23.36
C THR A 104 -23.76 -11.56 24.36
N GLY A 105 -23.22 -11.61 25.59
CA GLY A 105 -23.67 -12.50 26.65
C GLY A 105 -23.28 -13.97 26.45
N THR A 106 -22.35 -14.25 25.52
CA THR A 106 -21.86 -15.62 25.28
C THR A 106 -20.92 -16.12 26.37
N VAL A 107 -20.37 -15.21 27.18
CA VAL A 107 -19.57 -15.52 28.38
C VAL A 107 -20.34 -15.06 29.61
N SER A 108 -20.38 -15.88 30.66
CA SER A 108 -21.14 -15.64 31.89
C SER A 108 -20.57 -14.51 32.77
N THR A 109 -19.30 -14.17 32.60
CA THR A 109 -18.60 -13.14 33.38
C THR A 109 -18.15 -12.02 32.46
N ASN A 110 -18.62 -10.79 32.71
CA ASN A 110 -18.18 -9.58 32.00
C ASN A 110 -17.55 -8.58 32.99
N PRO A 111 -16.23 -8.66 33.26
CA PRO A 111 -15.54 -7.75 34.17
C PRO A 111 -15.48 -6.30 33.65
N VAL A 112 -15.78 -6.07 32.37
CA VAL A 112 -15.75 -4.75 31.72
C VAL A 112 -17.14 -4.21 31.41
N SER A 113 -18.18 -4.70 32.09
CA SER A 113 -19.58 -4.32 31.85
C SER A 113 -19.82 -2.80 31.86
N GLN A 114 -19.10 -2.06 32.71
CA GLN A 114 -19.19 -0.60 32.80
C GLN A 114 -18.65 0.12 31.55
N ALA A 115 -17.76 -0.50 30.78
CA ALA A 115 -17.22 0.10 29.56
C ALA A 115 -18.19 0.02 28.37
N GLY A 116 -19.25 -0.79 28.46
CA GLY A 116 -20.32 -0.85 27.47
C GLY A 116 -19.86 -1.32 26.09
N ASN A 117 -20.47 -0.74 25.04
CA ASN A 117 -20.23 -1.10 23.63
C ASN A 117 -19.76 0.11 22.79
N PRO A 118 -18.56 0.65 23.04
CA PRO A 118 -18.09 1.88 22.38
C PRO A 118 -17.82 1.69 20.88
N PHE A 119 -17.63 0.44 20.44
CA PHE A 119 -17.35 0.07 19.06
C PHE A 119 -18.60 -0.36 18.28
N ASN A 120 -19.79 -0.24 18.88
CA ASN A 120 -21.07 -0.65 18.28
C ASN A 120 -21.08 -2.11 17.79
N LEU A 121 -20.39 -3.00 18.51
CA LEU A 121 -20.23 -4.42 18.18
C LEU A 121 -21.58 -5.16 18.21
N ASN A 122 -21.79 -6.03 17.23
CA ASN A 122 -22.91 -6.95 17.14
C ASN A 122 -22.43 -8.42 17.04
N GLY A 123 -23.37 -9.36 16.90
CA GLY A 123 -23.07 -10.79 16.74
C GLY A 123 -22.24 -11.11 15.48
N PRO A 124 -22.70 -10.73 14.27
CA PRO A 124 -21.93 -10.85 13.04
C PRO A 124 -20.49 -10.31 13.11
N ASP A 125 -20.30 -9.12 13.69
CA ASP A 125 -18.98 -8.48 13.81
C ASP A 125 -17.99 -9.34 14.58
N ASN A 126 -18.48 -10.08 15.58
CA ASN A 126 -17.64 -10.94 16.40
C ASN A 126 -16.96 -12.04 15.57
N TRP A 127 -17.67 -12.64 14.62
CA TRP A 127 -17.08 -13.64 13.72
C TRP A 127 -16.08 -13.03 12.74
N VAL A 128 -16.33 -11.79 12.30
CA VAL A 128 -15.37 -11.04 11.49
C VAL A 128 -14.09 -10.79 12.27
N HIS A 129 -14.18 -10.34 13.53
CA HIS A 129 -13.00 -10.16 14.39
C HIS A 129 -12.19 -11.45 14.56
N LEU A 130 -12.85 -12.59 14.75
CA LEU A 130 -12.16 -13.88 14.80
C LEU A 130 -11.41 -14.18 13.50
N GLY A 131 -12.06 -13.97 12.35
CA GLY A 131 -11.43 -14.15 11.03
C GLY A 131 -10.23 -13.23 10.81
N LEU A 132 -10.33 -11.95 11.20
CA LEU A 132 -9.23 -10.99 11.09
C LEU A 132 -8.09 -11.31 12.08
N ALA A 133 -8.40 -11.82 13.27
CA ALA A 133 -7.39 -12.30 14.20
C ALA A 133 -6.61 -13.49 13.60
N ALA A 134 -7.33 -14.46 13.01
CA ALA A 134 -6.71 -15.59 12.32
C ALA A 134 -5.84 -15.13 11.13
N LEU A 135 -6.31 -14.16 10.33
CA LEU A 135 -5.52 -13.56 9.26
C LEU A 135 -4.23 -12.91 9.80
N GLY A 136 -4.31 -12.19 10.92
CA GLY A 136 -3.15 -11.62 11.60
C GLY A 136 -2.13 -12.69 11.98
N LEU A 137 -2.58 -13.82 12.52
CA LEU A 137 -1.73 -14.96 12.87
C LEU A 137 -1.05 -15.56 11.64
N VAL A 138 -1.80 -15.74 10.54
CA VAL A 138 -1.26 -16.20 9.26
C VAL A 138 -0.15 -15.26 8.78
N ILE A 139 -0.39 -13.95 8.76
CA ILE A 139 0.62 -12.96 8.35
C ILE A 139 1.85 -13.00 9.27
N ALA A 140 1.65 -13.13 10.58
CA ALA A 140 2.73 -13.16 11.58
C ALA A 140 3.68 -14.35 11.38
N PHE A 141 3.14 -15.51 11.04
CA PHE A 141 3.89 -16.77 10.98
C PHE A 141 4.22 -17.26 9.57
N LEU A 142 3.88 -16.52 8.51
CA LEU A 142 4.21 -16.92 7.15
C LEU A 142 5.74 -16.99 6.93
N PRO A 143 6.27 -18.09 6.36
CA PRO A 143 7.70 -18.26 6.13
C PRO A 143 8.24 -17.26 5.11
N ALA A 144 9.51 -16.88 5.26
CA ALA A 144 10.19 -16.04 4.28
C ALA A 144 10.59 -16.91 3.08
N ARG A 145 10.41 -16.38 1.87
CA ARG A 145 10.95 -16.95 0.65
C ARG A 145 12.40 -16.48 0.51
N HIS A 146 13.33 -17.41 0.59
CA HIS A 146 14.74 -17.18 0.31
C HIS A 146 15.03 -17.68 -1.10
N LYS A 147 15.77 -16.90 -1.91
CA LYS A 147 16.38 -17.41 -3.14
C LYS A 147 17.88 -17.55 -2.88
N VAL A 148 18.45 -18.68 -3.24
CA VAL A 148 19.90 -18.84 -3.27
C VAL A 148 20.33 -18.35 -4.64
N LEU A 149 20.98 -17.19 -4.69
CA LEU A 149 21.64 -16.74 -5.92
C LEU A 149 23.00 -17.43 -5.95
N LEU A 150 23.21 -18.26 -6.95
CA LEU A 150 24.54 -18.78 -7.24
C LEU A 150 25.36 -17.67 -7.91
N PRO A 151 26.71 -17.71 -7.85
CA PRO A 151 27.54 -16.67 -8.44
C PRO A 151 27.31 -16.46 -9.94
N GLU A 152 26.89 -17.52 -10.65
CA GLU A 152 26.53 -17.46 -12.07
C GLU A 152 25.24 -16.63 -12.29
N ASP A 153 24.26 -16.73 -11.38
CA ASP A 153 23.03 -15.94 -11.43
C ASP A 153 23.29 -14.44 -11.13
N GLU A 154 24.31 -14.12 -10.32
CA GLU A 154 24.73 -12.73 -10.06
C GLU A 154 25.35 -12.09 -11.30
N GLU A 155 26.19 -12.81 -12.07
CA GLU A 155 26.74 -12.29 -13.33
C GLU A 155 25.65 -12.13 -14.39
N GLU A 156 24.76 -13.11 -14.54
CA GLU A 156 23.64 -13.02 -15.50
C GLU A 156 22.72 -11.83 -15.18
N THR A 157 22.32 -11.67 -13.91
CA THR A 157 21.45 -10.54 -13.49
C THR A 157 22.14 -9.18 -13.65
N VAL A 158 23.43 -9.05 -13.32
CA VAL A 158 24.18 -7.80 -13.52
C VAL A 158 24.33 -7.47 -15.01
N VAL A 159 24.55 -8.48 -15.86
CA VAL A 159 24.65 -8.28 -17.31
C VAL A 159 23.30 -7.86 -17.90
N THR A 160 22.19 -8.46 -17.47
CA THR A 160 20.85 -8.05 -17.91
C THR A 160 20.52 -6.61 -17.50
N ASP A 161 20.79 -6.23 -16.25
CA ASP A 161 20.51 -4.87 -15.74
C ASP A 161 21.34 -3.82 -16.49
N ARG A 162 22.60 -4.16 -16.83
CA ARG A 162 23.49 -3.29 -17.61
C ARG A 162 23.08 -3.20 -19.08
N ALA A 163 22.61 -4.29 -19.69
CA ALA A 163 22.14 -4.30 -21.07
C ALA A 163 20.83 -3.52 -21.24
N GLU A 164 19.92 -3.63 -20.27
CA GLU A 164 18.68 -2.85 -20.23
C GLU A 164 18.97 -1.36 -20.01
N SER A 165 19.93 -1.01 -19.16
CA SER A 165 20.39 0.37 -19.00
C SER A 165 21.13 0.92 -20.23
N ALA A 166 21.86 0.08 -20.98
CA ALA A 166 22.59 0.49 -22.18
C ALA A 166 21.69 0.66 -23.43
N THR A 167 20.48 0.10 -23.42
CA THR A 167 19.51 0.26 -24.51
C THR A 167 18.65 1.52 -24.35
N VAL A 168 18.63 2.13 -23.15
CA VAL A 168 18.04 3.45 -22.90
C VAL A 168 19.12 4.54 -23.05
N VAL A 169 19.63 4.72 -24.28
CA VAL A 169 20.41 5.91 -24.64
C VAL A 169 19.47 6.85 -25.38
N GLU A 170 19.07 7.94 -24.73
CA GLU A 170 18.38 9.06 -25.39
C GLU A 170 19.25 9.56 -26.56
N PRO A 171 18.67 9.82 -27.74
CA PRO A 171 19.46 10.27 -28.88
C PRO A 171 20.02 11.67 -28.59
N VAL A 172 21.36 11.76 -28.55
CA VAL A 172 22.10 13.02 -28.47
C VAL A 172 21.66 13.91 -29.65
N PRO A 173 21.22 15.16 -29.44
CA PRO A 173 20.85 16.04 -30.53
C PRO A 173 22.06 16.34 -31.41
N ASP A 174 22.02 15.92 -32.68
CA ASP A 174 23.04 16.18 -33.68
C ASP A 174 23.03 17.68 -34.06
N THR A 175 24.01 18.43 -33.55
CA THR A 175 24.18 19.86 -33.84
C THR A 175 24.96 20.13 -35.14
N SER A 176 25.20 19.12 -35.98
CA SER A 176 26.08 19.27 -37.16
C SER A 176 25.40 19.73 -38.46
N ARG A 177 24.08 19.92 -38.52
CA ARG A 177 23.42 20.48 -39.72
C ARG A 177 23.33 22.01 -39.70
N ARG A 178 24.42 22.67 -40.12
CA ARG A 178 24.35 24.05 -40.65
C ARG A 178 23.63 24.04 -42.01
N PRO A 179 22.57 24.83 -42.24
CA PRO A 179 22.07 25.06 -43.59
C PRO A 179 23.06 25.98 -44.34
N LYS A 180 23.57 25.48 -45.48
CA LYS A 180 24.43 26.24 -46.38
C LYS A 180 23.63 27.35 -47.07
N HIS A 181 24.27 28.52 -47.10
CA HIS A 181 23.97 29.70 -47.89
C HIS A 181 23.66 29.34 -49.36
N GLU A 182 22.51 29.78 -49.87
CA GLU A 182 22.23 29.82 -51.31
C GLU A 182 22.16 31.28 -51.77
N LYS A 183 22.82 31.53 -52.90
CA LYS A 183 23.25 32.83 -53.41
C LYS A 183 22.09 33.69 -53.93
N SER A 184 22.18 34.99 -53.65
CA SER A 184 21.49 36.04 -54.42
C SER A 184 22.07 36.15 -55.83
N PRO A 185 21.26 36.58 -56.83
CA PRO A 185 21.69 37.78 -57.54
C PRO A 185 20.58 38.75 -57.95
N ALA A 186 21.05 39.98 -58.15
CA ALA A 186 20.65 40.98 -59.13
C ALA A 186 19.54 42.00 -58.77
N VAL A 187 20.00 43.25 -58.92
CA VAL A 187 19.36 44.57 -58.76
C VAL A 187 18.48 44.90 -59.97
N ALA A 188 17.39 45.62 -59.69
CA ALA A 188 16.66 46.64 -60.51
C ALA A 188 15.16 46.51 -60.13
N ARG A 189 14.35 47.53 -59.85
CA ARG A 189 14.32 48.93 -60.26
C ARG A 189 13.27 49.64 -59.39
N GLU A 190 13.62 50.81 -58.87
CA GLU A 190 12.81 52.03 -58.67
C GLU A 190 11.30 51.95 -58.96
N GLU A 191 10.46 52.25 -57.95
CA GLU A 191 9.55 53.41 -57.97
C GLU A 191 8.78 53.58 -56.62
N ARG A 192 8.66 54.84 -56.19
CA ARG A 192 7.91 55.41 -55.05
C ARG A 192 7.42 56.79 -55.55
N PRO A 193 6.35 57.47 -55.04
CA PRO A 193 5.17 57.13 -54.22
C PRO A 193 3.86 57.53 -55.01
N PRO A 194 2.68 58.03 -54.51
CA PRO A 194 2.30 58.86 -53.33
C PRO A 194 1.43 58.06 -52.32
N GLY A 195 1.21 58.40 -51.05
CA GLY A 195 0.81 59.69 -50.47
C GLY A 195 -0.72 59.78 -50.34
N LEU A 196 -1.21 59.92 -49.09
CA LEU A 196 -2.53 60.42 -48.58
C LEU A 196 -2.94 59.55 -47.36
N ALA A 197 -2.63 59.91 -46.11
CA ALA A 197 -3.21 60.97 -45.28
C ALA A 197 -4.76 60.92 -45.19
N HIS A 198 -5.29 60.41 -44.08
CA HIS A 198 -6.01 61.19 -43.05
C HIS A 198 -6.18 60.35 -41.79
#